data_AF-A4NXW0-F1
#
_entry.id   AF-A4NXW0-F1
#
_cell.length_a   1.000
_cell.length_b   1.000
_cell.length_c   1.000
_cell.angle_alpha   90.00
_cell.angle_beta   90.00
_cell.angle_gamma   90.00
#
_symmetry.space_group_name_H-M   'P 1'
#
loop_
_entity.id
_entity.type
_entity.pdbx_description
1 polymer ?
#
loop_
_entity_poly.entity_id
_entity_poly.type
_entity_poly.pdbx_seq_one_letter_code
_entity_poly.pdbx_strand_id
1 'polypeptide(L)'
;MHQKTPLQEFWFYFKQNRGALIGLIFILIVALISILAPYIAPFDPTEQNRTALLLPPAWYEGGNPAYLLGTDDIGRDILSRIIYGTRISVFAGFIIVLLSCAFGTSLGLISGYYGGVLDTIIIRLIDIMLAIPNLLLTIVVVSILEPSLANATLAIAVVSIPSYVRLTRAAMMNEKIVIM
;
A
#
# COMPACT_ATOMS: atom_id res chain seq x y z
N MET A 1 4.72 -17.38 36.76
CA MET A 1 3.99 -16.52 35.81
C MET A 1 4.98 -16.07 34.73
N HIS A 2 4.99 -16.72 33.57
CA HIS A 2 5.88 -16.33 32.47
C HIS A 2 5.24 -15.15 31.74
N GLN A 3 5.74 -13.94 31.96
CA GLN A 3 5.30 -12.76 31.20
C GLN A 3 5.70 -12.97 29.73
N LYS A 4 4.70 -13.10 28.86
CA LYS A 4 4.94 -13.16 27.41
C LYS A 4 5.48 -11.81 26.95
N THR A 5 6.43 -11.82 26.03
CA THR A 5 6.92 -10.56 25.44
C THR A 5 5.81 -9.90 24.61
N PRO A 6 5.81 -8.57 24.42
CA PRO A 6 4.78 -7.88 23.63
C PRO A 6 4.60 -8.48 22.22
N LEU A 7 5.69 -8.96 21.61
CA LEU A 7 5.67 -9.64 20.32
C LEU A 7 4.99 -11.02 20.37
N GLN A 8 5.20 -11.78 21.44
CA GLN A 8 4.54 -13.08 21.63
C GLN A 8 3.04 -12.93 21.85
N GLU A 9 2.63 -11.88 22.55
CA GLU A 9 1.23 -11.56 22.78
C GLU A 9 0.54 -11.09 21.49
N PHE A 10 1.16 -10.18 20.74
CA PHE A 10 0.70 -9.78 19.42
C PHE A 10 0.51 -10.99 18.50
N TRP A 11 1.51 -11.87 18.39
CA TRP A 11 1.44 -13.04 17.52
C TRP A 11 0.35 -14.03 17.94
N PHE A 12 0.12 -14.17 19.25
CA PHE A 12 -0.96 -15.00 19.77
C PHE A 12 -2.34 -14.49 19.32
N TYR A 13 -2.62 -13.20 19.48
CA TYR A 13 -3.87 -12.60 19.02
C TYR A 13 -3.99 -12.59 17.49
N PHE A 14 -2.88 -12.31 16.79
CA PHE A 14 -2.84 -12.29 15.33
C PHE A 14 -3.23 -13.65 14.72
N LYS A 15 -2.69 -14.75 15.27
CA LYS A 15 -3.03 -16.11 14.82
C LYS A 15 -4.48 -16.51 15.11
N GLN A 16 -5.11 -15.92 16.13
CA GLN A 16 -6.50 -16.20 16.43
C GLN A 16 -7.45 -15.54 15.42
N ASN A 17 -7.02 -14.45 14.78
CA ASN A 17 -7.78 -13.76 13.75
C ASN A 17 -7.54 -14.37 12.36
N ARG A 18 -8.51 -15.18 11.89
CA ARG A 18 -8.44 -15.83 10.56
C ARG A 18 -8.27 -14.83 9.42
N GLY A 19 -8.89 -13.66 9.51
CA GLY A 19 -8.75 -12.61 8.48
C GLY A 19 -7.33 -12.05 8.41
N ALA A 20 -6.70 -11.83 9.57
CA ALA A 20 -5.32 -11.37 9.64
C ALA A 20 -4.33 -12.39 9.05
N LEU A 21 -4.54 -13.69 9.30
CA LEU A 21 -3.75 -14.77 8.71
C LEU A 21 -3.91 -14.86 7.19
N ILE A 22 -5.13 -14.77 6.67
CA ILE A 22 -5.38 -14.77 5.22
C ILE A 22 -4.67 -13.59 4.55
N GLY A 23 -4.77 -12.40 5.15
CA GLY A 23 -4.07 -11.21 4.67
C GLY A 23 -2.55 -11.38 4.66
N LEU A 24 -1.98 -11.95 5.74
CA LEU A 24 -0.54 -12.21 5.82
C LEU A 24 -0.08 -13.19 4.74
N ILE A 25 -0.80 -14.30 4.54
CA ILE A 25 -0.50 -15.29 3.51
C ILE A 25 -0.54 -14.65 2.12
N PHE A 26 -1.57 -13.84 1.85
CA PHE A 26 -1.69 -13.12 0.58
C PHE A 26 -0.51 -12.18 0.34
N ILE A 27 -0.13 -11.36 1.33
CA ILE A 27 1.03 -10.46 1.24
C ILE A 27 2.32 -11.26 0.99
N LEU A 28 2.50 -12.39 1.67
CA LEU A 28 3.68 -13.26 1.46
C LEU A 28 3.73 -13.84 0.05
N ILE A 29 2.59 -14.26 -0.50
CA ILE A 29 2.51 -14.74 -1.90
C ILE A 29 2.91 -13.62 -2.87
N VAL A 30 2.34 -12.43 -2.72
CA VAL A 30 2.66 -11.28 -3.59
C VAL A 30 4.13 -10.86 -3.44
N ALA A 31 4.66 -10.86 -2.22
CA ALA A 31 6.08 -10.58 -1.96
C ALA A 31 7.00 -11.62 -2.60
N LEU A 32 6.61 -12.90 -2.56
CA LEU A 32 7.36 -13.98 -3.20
C LEU A 32 7.36 -13.83 -4.72
N ILE A 33 6.21 -13.52 -5.33
CA ILE A 33 6.11 -13.22 -6.77
C ILE A 33 7.00 -12.02 -7.14
N SER A 34 7.00 -10.97 -6.32
CA SER A 34 7.84 -9.78 -6.51
C SER A 34 9.34 -10.11 -6.50
N ILE A 35 9.79 -10.92 -5.53
CA ILE A 35 11.21 -11.32 -5.43
C ILE A 35 11.60 -12.26 -6.57
N LEU A 36 10.72 -13.21 -6.92
CA LEU A 36 10.98 -14.21 -7.95
C LEU A 36 10.60 -13.74 -9.37
N ALA A 37 10.18 -12.49 -9.53
CA ALA A 37 9.79 -11.92 -10.82
C ALA A 37 10.81 -12.16 -11.95
N PRO A 38 12.14 -12.00 -11.74
CA PRO A 38 13.13 -12.26 -12.77
C PRO A 38 13.22 -13.71 -13.23
N TYR A 39 12.72 -14.65 -12.42
CA TYR A 39 12.76 -16.10 -12.70
C TYR A 39 11.43 -16.65 -13.19
N ILE A 40 10.31 -16.01 -12.85
CA ILE A 40 8.96 -16.48 -13.17
C ILE A 40 8.39 -15.79 -14.41
N ALA A 41 8.86 -14.56 -14.73
CA ALA A 41 8.41 -13.85 -15.91
C ALA A 41 8.82 -14.58 -17.20
N PRO A 42 7.89 -14.87 -18.13
CA PRO A 42 8.21 -15.54 -19.39
C PRO A 42 9.14 -14.74 -20.30
N PHE A 43 9.03 -13.40 -20.29
CA PHE A 43 9.80 -12.48 -21.12
C PHE A 43 10.35 -11.32 -20.30
N ASP A 44 11.26 -10.55 -20.88
CA ASP A 44 11.64 -9.27 -20.32
C ASP A 44 10.45 -8.29 -20.40
N PRO A 45 10.09 -7.58 -19.30
CA PRO A 45 8.92 -6.70 -19.26
C PRO A 45 9.01 -5.48 -20.20
N THR A 46 10.20 -5.20 -20.72
CA THR A 46 10.48 -4.09 -21.64
C THR A 46 10.73 -4.54 -23.08
N GLU A 47 10.87 -5.85 -23.31
CA GLU A 47 11.08 -6.41 -24.63
C GLU A 47 9.86 -6.17 -25.52
N GLN A 48 10.10 -5.56 -26.68
CA GLN A 48 9.07 -5.22 -27.65
C GLN A 48 9.14 -6.17 -28.83
N ASN A 49 8.03 -6.86 -29.11
CA ASN A 49 7.89 -7.69 -30.29
C ASN A 49 6.91 -7.08 -31.29
N ARG A 50 7.43 -6.43 -32.34
CA ARG A 50 6.62 -5.77 -33.38
C ARG A 50 5.77 -6.70 -34.23
N THR A 51 6.02 -8.02 -34.18
CA THR A 51 5.20 -9.02 -34.88
C THR A 51 4.04 -9.52 -34.03
N ALA A 52 4.04 -9.21 -32.74
CA ALA A 52 3.07 -9.64 -31.74
C ALA A 52 2.39 -8.42 -31.11
N LEU A 53 1.78 -7.55 -31.92
CA LEU A 53 1.07 -6.35 -31.45
C LEU A 53 -0.38 -6.68 -31.12
N LEU A 54 -0.87 -6.19 -29.98
CA LEU A 54 -2.28 -6.30 -29.57
C LEU A 54 -2.81 -7.75 -29.65
N LEU A 55 -1.99 -8.73 -29.32
CA LEU A 55 -2.43 -10.12 -29.31
C LEU A 55 -3.48 -10.31 -28.21
N PRO A 56 -4.61 -10.98 -28.51
CA PRO A 56 -5.54 -11.34 -27.47
C PRO A 56 -4.94 -12.45 -26.58
N PRO A 57 -5.53 -12.71 -25.40
CA PRO A 57 -5.08 -13.78 -24.53
C PRO A 57 -5.06 -15.14 -25.23
N ALA A 58 -4.20 -16.04 -24.77
CA ALA A 58 -3.95 -17.32 -25.43
C ALA A 58 -5.19 -18.23 -25.58
N TRP A 59 -6.23 -18.01 -24.77
CA TRP A 59 -7.50 -18.75 -24.82
C TRP A 59 -8.53 -18.16 -25.79
N TYR A 60 -8.21 -17.06 -26.48
CA TYR A 60 -9.09 -16.42 -27.45
C TYR A 60 -8.62 -16.67 -28.89
N GLU A 61 -9.52 -16.53 -29.87
CA GLU A 61 -9.16 -16.69 -31.29
C GLU A 61 -8.10 -15.66 -31.70
N GLY A 62 -7.04 -16.12 -32.37
CA GLY A 62 -5.88 -15.30 -32.72
C GLY A 62 -4.87 -15.07 -31.58
N GLY A 63 -5.08 -15.68 -30.41
CA GLY A 63 -4.15 -15.65 -29.29
C GLY A 63 -2.92 -16.54 -29.52
N ASN A 64 -1.83 -16.21 -28.84
CA ASN A 64 -0.58 -16.98 -28.92
C ASN A 64 -0.23 -17.58 -27.55
N PRO A 65 -0.06 -18.92 -27.43
CA PRO A 65 0.33 -19.57 -26.17
C PRO A 65 1.63 -19.07 -25.55
N ALA A 66 2.52 -18.50 -26.36
CA ALA A 66 3.73 -17.84 -25.85
C ALA A 66 3.37 -16.64 -24.97
N TYR A 67 2.36 -15.85 -25.35
CA TYR A 67 1.88 -14.68 -24.62
C TYR A 67 0.57 -14.99 -23.91
N LEU A 68 0.64 -15.62 -22.73
CA LEU A 68 -0.53 -16.18 -22.03
C LEU A 68 -1.68 -15.16 -21.86
N LEU A 69 -1.36 -13.93 -21.46
CA LEU A 69 -2.32 -12.83 -21.29
C LEU A 69 -2.42 -11.90 -22.49
N GLY A 70 -1.71 -12.19 -23.58
CA GLY A 70 -1.61 -11.33 -24.75
C GLY A 70 -0.54 -10.25 -24.63
N THR A 71 -0.55 -9.31 -25.56
CA THR A 71 0.45 -8.24 -25.68
C THR A 71 -0.19 -6.86 -25.79
N ASP A 72 0.57 -5.82 -25.45
CA ASP A 72 0.11 -4.44 -25.58
C ASP A 72 0.32 -3.84 -26.99
N ASP A 73 0.02 -2.54 -27.13
CA ASP A 73 0.09 -1.76 -28.36
C ASP A 73 1.50 -1.65 -28.97
N ILE A 74 2.53 -1.99 -28.20
CA ILE A 74 3.92 -2.06 -28.66
C ILE A 74 4.52 -3.47 -28.56
N GLY A 75 3.68 -4.48 -28.31
CA GLY A 75 4.05 -5.89 -28.35
C GLY A 75 4.84 -6.39 -27.15
N ARG A 76 4.67 -5.77 -25.97
CA ARG A 76 5.22 -6.30 -24.71
C ARG A 76 4.27 -7.33 -24.10
N ASP A 77 4.83 -8.37 -23.49
CA ASP A 77 4.05 -9.40 -22.79
C ASP A 77 3.36 -8.83 -21.54
N ILE A 78 2.02 -8.92 -21.49
CA ILE A 78 1.22 -8.38 -20.38
C ILE A 78 1.50 -9.14 -19.08
N LEU A 79 1.70 -10.46 -19.15
CA LEU A 79 1.95 -11.28 -17.95
C LEU A 79 3.26 -10.89 -17.27
N SER A 80 4.35 -10.79 -18.03
CA SER A 80 5.66 -10.35 -17.55
C SER A 80 5.59 -8.95 -16.96
N ARG A 81 4.84 -8.03 -17.60
CA ARG A 81 4.61 -6.68 -17.06
C ARG A 81 3.83 -6.67 -15.75
N ILE A 82 2.83 -7.54 -15.59
CA ILE A 82 2.09 -7.67 -14.32
C ILE A 82 3.02 -8.22 -13.22
N ILE A 83 3.78 -9.29 -13.51
CA ILE A 83 4.71 -9.90 -12.56
C ILE A 83 5.76 -8.89 -12.11
N TYR A 84 6.42 -8.17 -13.03
CA TYR A 84 7.36 -7.11 -12.65
C TYR A 84 6.69 -5.91 -11.99
N GLY A 85 5.45 -5.60 -12.37
CA GLY A 85 4.64 -4.58 -11.72
C GLY A 85 4.43 -4.83 -10.22
N THR A 86 4.39 -6.10 -9.80
CA THR A 86 4.30 -6.44 -8.37
C THR A 86 5.46 -5.87 -7.54
N ARG A 87 6.67 -5.77 -8.11
CA ARG A 87 7.84 -5.19 -7.43
C ARG A 87 7.61 -3.73 -7.10
N ILE A 88 7.13 -2.97 -8.08
CA ILE A 88 6.84 -1.56 -7.94
C ILE A 88 5.71 -1.35 -6.92
N SER A 89 4.62 -2.12 -7.04
CA SER A 89 3.46 -2.01 -6.16
C SER A 89 3.77 -2.37 -4.71
N VAL A 90 4.52 -3.46 -4.48
CA VAL A 90 4.93 -3.88 -3.13
C VAL A 90 5.86 -2.83 -2.50
N PHE A 91 6.84 -2.33 -3.25
CA PHE A 91 7.76 -1.32 -2.75
C PHE A 91 7.04 -0.01 -2.41
N ALA A 92 6.22 0.51 -3.34
CA ALA A 92 5.45 1.72 -3.11
C ALA A 92 4.48 1.57 -1.94
N GLY A 93 3.73 0.46 -1.89
CA GLY A 93 2.81 0.16 -0.79
C GLY A 93 3.50 0.07 0.57
N PHE A 94 4.68 -0.54 0.62
CA PHE A 94 5.49 -0.61 1.84
C PHE A 94 5.91 0.78 2.33
N ILE A 95 6.42 1.63 1.43
CA ILE A 95 6.82 3.01 1.78
C ILE A 95 5.63 3.85 2.23
N ILE A 96 4.49 3.75 1.52
CA ILE A 96 3.25 4.42 1.90
C ILE A 96 2.87 4.05 3.33
N VAL A 97 2.72 2.74 3.61
CA VAL A 97 2.32 2.28 4.94
C VAL A 97 3.32 2.69 6.00
N LEU A 98 4.62 2.57 5.74
CA LEU A 98 5.67 2.91 6.70
C LEU A 98 5.60 4.40 7.10
N LEU A 99 5.53 5.29 6.12
CA LEU A 99 5.49 6.73 6.37
C LEU A 99 4.16 7.15 7.02
N SER A 100 3.02 6.72 6.47
CA SER A 100 1.71 7.06 7.03
C SER A 100 1.52 6.53 8.44
N CYS A 101 2.01 5.31 8.71
CA CYS A 101 2.01 4.74 10.05
C CYS A 101 2.91 5.55 10.97
N ALA A 102 4.18 5.80 10.60
CA ALA A 102 5.11 6.53 11.46
C ALA A 102 4.60 7.94 11.83
N PHE A 103 4.22 8.75 10.83
CA PHE A 103 3.73 10.11 11.08
C PHE A 103 2.33 10.12 11.69
N GLY A 104 1.41 9.30 11.18
CA GLY A 104 0.03 9.28 11.64
C GLY A 104 -0.11 8.74 13.06
N THR A 105 0.61 7.67 13.41
CA THR A 105 0.62 7.17 14.79
C THR A 105 1.22 8.21 15.73
N SER A 106 2.36 8.81 15.40
CA SER A 106 2.99 9.84 16.23
C SER A 106 2.05 11.02 16.49
N LEU A 107 1.42 11.57 15.44
CA LEU A 107 0.49 12.68 15.56
C LEU A 107 -0.78 12.30 16.35
N GLY A 108 -1.34 11.11 16.12
CA GLY A 108 -2.51 10.65 16.85
C GLY A 108 -2.24 10.34 18.33
N LEU A 109 -1.06 9.81 18.65
CA LEU A 109 -0.60 9.64 20.03
C LEU A 109 -0.47 10.99 20.74
N ILE A 110 0.19 11.98 20.10
CA ILE A 110 0.35 13.34 20.66
C ILE A 110 -1.02 13.99 20.89
N SER A 111 -1.90 13.95 19.89
CA SER A 111 -3.24 14.53 19.97
C SER A 111 -4.10 13.86 21.05
N GLY A 112 -4.09 12.52 21.14
CA GLY A 112 -4.87 11.77 22.14
C GLY A 112 -4.34 11.90 23.57
N TYR A 113 -3.01 11.99 23.75
CA TYR A 113 -2.38 12.08 25.07
C TYR A 113 -2.56 13.46 25.70
N TYR A 114 -2.10 14.52 25.01
CA TYR A 114 -2.07 15.87 25.55
C TYR A 114 -3.44 16.55 25.54
N GLY A 115 -4.27 16.31 24.52
CA GLY A 115 -5.56 17.00 24.36
C GLY A 115 -5.42 18.50 24.10
N GLY A 116 -6.50 19.25 24.34
CA GLY A 116 -6.51 20.72 24.34
C GLY A 116 -6.24 21.37 22.98
N VAL A 117 -5.35 22.38 22.97
CA VAL A 117 -5.05 23.17 21.77
C VAL A 117 -4.28 22.35 20.73
N LEU A 118 -3.32 21.52 21.14
CA LEU A 118 -2.56 20.66 20.21
C LEU A 118 -3.46 19.66 19.50
N ASP A 119 -4.37 19.02 20.24
CA ASP A 119 -5.38 18.14 19.67
C ASP A 119 -6.26 18.87 18.65
N THR A 120 -6.72 20.07 19.01
CA THR A 120 -7.54 20.90 18.11
C THR A 120 -6.80 21.23 16.82
N ILE A 121 -5.54 21.67 16.88
CA ILE A 121 -4.77 22.00 15.67
C ILE A 121 -4.57 20.78 14.78
N ILE A 122 -4.14 19.65 15.37
CA ILE A 122 -3.88 18.41 14.62
C ILE A 122 -5.16 17.94 13.95
N ILE A 123 -6.26 17.83 14.69
CA ILE A 123 -7.53 17.33 14.13
C ILE A 123 -8.11 18.28 13.10
N ARG A 124 -7.96 19.60 13.26
CA ARG A 124 -8.38 20.57 12.23
C ARG A 124 -7.60 20.39 10.93
N LEU A 125 -6.29 20.16 10.99
CA LEU A 125 -5.49 19.85 9.80
C LEU A 125 -5.98 18.56 9.12
N ILE A 126 -6.22 17.52 9.93
CA ILE A 126 -6.73 16.22 9.43
C ILE A 126 -8.12 16.36 8.80
N ASP A 127 -9.01 17.16 9.39
CA ASP A 127 -10.36 17.40 8.87
C ASP A 127 -10.31 18.15 7.53
N ILE A 128 -9.39 19.11 7.37
CA ILE A 128 -9.17 19.81 6.08
C ILE A 128 -8.71 18.82 5.01
N MET A 129 -7.77 17.94 5.33
CA MET A 129 -7.29 16.91 4.39
C MET A 129 -8.42 15.97 3.96
N LEU A 130 -9.25 15.53 4.90
CA LEU A 130 -10.36 14.60 4.65
C LEU A 130 -11.58 15.25 3.98
N ALA A 131 -11.69 16.58 3.99
CA ALA A 131 -12.72 17.30 3.26
C ALA A 131 -12.52 17.21 1.74
N ILE A 132 -11.28 16.99 1.30
CA ILE A 132 -10.93 16.83 -0.11
C ILE A 132 -10.97 15.32 -0.45
N PRO A 133 -11.65 14.90 -1.53
CA PRO A 133 -11.60 13.52 -1.99
C PRO A 133 -10.16 13.03 -2.17
N ASN A 134 -9.80 11.87 -1.60
CA ASN A 134 -8.42 11.37 -1.58
C ASN A 134 -7.75 11.33 -2.95
N LEU A 135 -8.51 10.97 -4.00
CA LEU A 135 -8.02 10.97 -5.38
C LEU A 135 -7.61 12.38 -5.84
N LEU A 136 -8.46 13.37 -5.59
CA LEU A 136 -8.18 14.76 -5.95
C LEU A 136 -7.00 15.30 -5.17
N LEU A 137 -6.94 15.07 -3.86
CA LEU A 137 -5.83 15.50 -3.02
C LEU A 137 -4.50 14.89 -3.51
N THR A 138 -4.51 13.60 -3.84
CA THR A 138 -3.32 12.91 -4.38
C THR A 138 -2.88 13.55 -5.70
N ILE A 139 -3.79 13.76 -6.66
CA ILE A 139 -3.46 14.35 -7.96
C ILE A 139 -2.88 15.76 -7.80
N VAL A 140 -3.46 16.58 -6.91
CA VAL A 140 -2.96 17.93 -6.63
C VAL A 140 -1.54 17.87 -6.07
N VAL A 141 -1.28 17.03 -5.06
CA VAL A 141 0.05 16.89 -4.47
C VAL A 141 1.07 16.40 -5.50
N VAL A 142 0.72 15.41 -6.32
CA VAL A 142 1.61 14.92 -7.40
C VAL A 142 1.88 15.99 -8.45
N SER A 143 0.87 16.78 -8.82
CA SER A 143 1.04 17.86 -9.81
C SER A 143 1.99 18.96 -9.33
N ILE A 144 2.03 19.23 -8.02
CA ILE A 144 2.93 20.22 -7.41
C ILE A 144 4.37 19.68 -7.34
N LEU A 145 4.54 18.39 -7.04
CA LEU A 145 5.85 17.74 -6.84
C LEU A 145 6.54 17.26 -8.12
N GLU A 146 5.97 17.52 -9.29
CA GLU A 146 6.28 16.89 -10.59
C GLU A 146 5.86 15.41 -10.71
N PRO A 147 5.32 14.98 -11.87
CA PRO A 147 4.89 13.59 -12.07
C PRO A 147 6.06 12.61 -12.05
N SER A 148 6.18 11.85 -10.96
CA SER A 148 7.08 10.69 -10.85
C SER A 148 6.50 9.62 -9.94
N LEU A 149 6.96 8.38 -10.10
CA LEU A 149 6.55 7.26 -9.24
C LEU A 149 6.89 7.53 -7.76
N ALA A 150 8.04 8.15 -7.50
CA ALA A 150 8.45 8.52 -6.15
C ALA A 150 7.51 9.57 -5.54
N ASN A 151 7.19 10.62 -6.29
CA ASN A 151 6.28 11.68 -5.85
C ASN A 151 4.85 11.18 -5.68
N ALA A 152 4.38 10.29 -6.55
CA ALA A 152 3.10 9.60 -6.39
C ALA A 152 3.05 8.77 -5.11
N THR A 153 4.12 8.04 -4.82
CA THR A 153 4.23 7.24 -3.58
C THR A 153 4.19 8.13 -2.35
N LEU A 154 4.95 9.23 -2.33
CA LEU A 154 4.96 10.20 -1.23
C LEU A 154 3.61 10.90 -1.07
N ALA A 155 2.96 11.27 -2.16
CA ALA A 155 1.64 11.90 -2.13
C ALA A 155 0.61 10.98 -1.48
N ILE A 156 0.54 9.72 -1.91
CA ILE A 156 -0.39 8.74 -1.33
C ILE A 156 -0.06 8.49 0.16
N ALA A 157 1.22 8.47 0.53
CA ALA A 157 1.65 8.35 1.91
C ALA A 157 1.10 9.50 2.78
N VAL A 158 1.23 10.74 2.32
CA VAL A 158 0.70 11.91 3.04
C VAL A 158 -0.82 11.86 3.14
N VAL A 159 -1.51 11.52 2.04
CA VAL A 159 -2.98 11.42 1.99
C VAL A 159 -3.51 10.33 2.92
N SER A 160 -2.69 9.32 3.25
CA SER A 160 -3.08 8.22 4.15
C SER A 160 -2.83 8.52 5.63
N ILE A 161 -2.07 9.57 5.99
CA ILE A 161 -1.80 9.98 7.39
C ILE A 161 -3.08 10.15 8.21
N PRO A 162 -4.14 10.88 7.74
CA PRO A 162 -5.40 11.06 8.45
C PRO A 162 -6.00 9.80 9.11
N SER A 163 -6.00 8.69 8.38
CA SER A 163 -6.57 7.42 8.87
C SER A 163 -5.82 6.90 10.08
N TYR A 164 -4.48 6.92 10.04
CA TYR A 164 -3.64 6.48 11.15
C TYR A 164 -3.72 7.43 12.36
N VAL A 165 -3.81 8.74 12.14
CA VAL A 165 -4.01 9.74 13.22
C VAL A 165 -5.30 9.45 13.97
N ARG A 166 -6.42 9.28 13.25
CA ARG A 166 -7.73 9.04 13.89
C ARG A 166 -7.77 7.72 14.65
N LEU A 167 -7.22 6.65 14.07
CA LEU A 167 -7.17 5.33 14.72
C LEU A 167 -6.36 5.35 16.03
N THR A 168 -5.15 5.90 15.99
CA THR A 168 -4.28 5.94 17.17
C THR A 168 -4.76 6.93 18.23
N ARG A 169 -5.31 8.07 17.83
CA ARG A 169 -5.97 9.01 18.75
C ARG A 169 -7.13 8.34 19.48
N ALA A 170 -7.99 7.62 18.75
CA ALA A 170 -9.11 6.90 19.34
C ALA A 170 -8.65 5.85 20.36
N ALA A 171 -7.60 5.08 20.02
CA ALA A 171 -6.99 4.11 20.92
C ALA A 171 -6.43 4.77 22.20
N MET A 172 -5.71 5.89 22.08
CA MET A 172 -5.16 6.60 23.24
C MET A 172 -6.23 7.22 24.13
N MET A 173 -7.28 7.78 23.54
CA MET A 173 -8.39 8.33 24.32
C MET A 173 -9.11 7.24 25.11
N ASN A 174 -9.30 6.07 24.50
CA ASN A 174 -9.91 4.93 25.19
C ASN A 174 -9.07 4.50 26.40
N GLU A 175 -7.76 4.41 26.24
CA GLU A 175 -6.86 4.07 27.34
C GLU A 175 -6.87 5.13 28.45
N LYS A 176 -6.87 6.41 28.08
CA LYS A 176 -6.94 7.53 29.04
C LYS A 176 -8.22 7.51 29.86
N ILE A 177 -9.35 7.10 29.28
CA ILE A 177 -10.64 6.96 29.99
C ILE A 177 -10.59 5.78 30.98
N VAL A 178 -9.89 4.69 30.66
CA VAL A 178 -9.79 3.51 31.54
C VAL A 178 -8.92 3.76 32.76
N ILE A 179 -7.88 4.60 32.64
CA ILE A 179 -6.91 4.87 33.71
C ILE A 179 -7.40 5.95 34.70
N MET A 180 -8.40 6.75 34.32
CA MET A 180 -8.90 7.90 35.07
C MET A 180 -10.18 7.56 35.84
#